data_AF-A0A1Q4VYF4-F1
#
_entry.id   AF-A0A1Q4VYF4-F1
#
_cell.length_a   1.000
_cell.length_b   1.000
_cell.length_c   1.000
_cell.angle_alpha   90.00
_cell.angle_beta   90.00
_cell.angle_gamma   90.00
#
_symmetry.space_group_name_H-M   'P 1'
#
loop_
_entity.id
_entity.type
_entity.pdbx_description
1 polymer ?
#
loop_
_entity_poly.entity_id
_entity_poly.type
_entity_poly.pdbx_seq_one_letter_code
_entity_poly.pdbx_strand_id
1 'polypeptide(L)'
;MTARPVTFAEAFELPLTVDVRTAARAFGVCVATAYKMIHAGRFPCLVLRFGRCYRIPTALLLRALGIEERPIYAADMAEGADFAARWGSDTPCQEDVS
;
A
#
# COMPACT_ATOMS: atom_id res chain seq x y z
N MET A 1 -12.42 17.77 16.98
CA MET A 1 -11.42 16.74 17.30
C MET A 1 -11.13 15.93 16.03
N THR A 2 -10.04 16.22 15.33
CA THR A 2 -9.54 15.41 14.22
C THR A 2 -8.81 14.20 14.80
N ALA A 3 -9.05 13.01 14.24
CA ALA A 3 -8.34 11.81 14.68
C ALA A 3 -6.90 11.82 14.16
N ARG A 4 -5.94 11.22 14.91
CA ARG A 4 -4.54 11.12 14.50
C ARG A 4 -4.43 10.54 13.08
N PRO A 5 -3.69 11.19 12.17
CA PRO A 5 -3.49 10.68 10.82
C PRO A 5 -2.67 9.39 10.83
N VAL A 6 -2.90 8.55 9.82
CA VAL A 6 -2.16 7.29 9.64
C VAL A 6 -0.73 7.62 9.20
N THR A 7 0.26 6.97 9.80
CA THR A 7 1.67 7.10 9.42
C THR A 7 2.01 6.23 8.23
N PHE A 8 3.17 6.47 7.60
CA PHE A 8 3.62 5.68 6.45
C PHE A 8 3.74 4.19 6.80
N ALA A 9 4.41 3.85 7.92
CA ALA A 9 4.56 2.47 8.38
C ALA A 9 3.20 1.78 8.62
N GLU A 10 2.28 2.46 9.32
CA GLU A 10 0.93 1.94 9.57
C GLU A 10 0.14 1.70 8.27
N ALA A 11 0.38 2.49 7.22
CA ALA A 11 -0.31 2.34 5.94
C ALA A 11 0.05 1.04 5.20
N PHE A 12 1.26 0.51 5.40
CA PHE A 12 1.72 -0.73 4.76
C PHE A 12 1.33 -2.00 5.50
N GLU A 13 1.02 -1.89 6.79
CA GLU A 13 0.48 -3.00 7.58
C GLU A 13 -1.05 -3.15 7.46
N LEU A 14 -1.68 -2.31 6.63
CA LEU A 14 -3.13 -2.34 6.47
C LEU A 14 -3.61 -3.63 5.81
N PRO A 15 -4.79 -4.15 6.23
CA PRO A 15 -5.43 -5.26 5.53
C PRO A 15 -5.74 -4.88 4.08
N LEU A 16 -6.03 -5.86 3.21
CA LEU A 16 -6.34 -5.63 1.79
C LEU A 16 -7.44 -4.58 1.54
N THR A 17 -8.37 -4.45 2.49
CA THR A 17 -9.41 -3.42 2.47
C THR A 17 -9.58 -2.78 3.84
N VAL A 18 -9.78 -1.48 3.86
CA VAL A 18 -10.06 -0.71 5.08
C VAL A 18 -11.47 -0.10 5.06
N ASP A 19 -11.93 0.37 6.21
CA ASP A 19 -13.18 1.11 6.33
C ASP A 19 -12.99 2.63 6.08
N VAL A 20 -14.11 3.35 6.00
CA VAL A 20 -14.14 4.80 5.79
C VAL A 20 -13.48 5.57 6.95
N ARG A 21 -13.50 5.03 8.17
CA ARG A 21 -12.89 5.69 9.33
C ARG A 21 -11.37 5.69 9.21
N THR A 22 -10.78 4.56 8.82
CA THR A 22 -9.34 4.42 8.58
C THR A 22 -8.91 5.29 7.40
N ALA A 23 -9.66 5.28 6.29
CA ALA A 23 -9.34 6.16 5.16
C ALA A 23 -9.47 7.65 5.53
N ALA A 24 -10.49 8.05 6.30
CA ALA A 24 -10.65 9.43 6.77
C ALA A 24 -9.44 9.88 7.61
N ARG A 25 -8.94 9.00 8.49
CA ARG A 25 -7.71 9.25 9.25
C ARG A 25 -6.51 9.42 8.33
N ALA A 26 -6.33 8.56 7.34
CA ALA A 26 -5.23 8.67 6.39
C ALA A 26 -5.24 10.02 5.64
N PHE A 27 -6.42 10.53 5.28
CA PHE A 27 -6.57 11.85 4.64
C PHE A 27 -6.60 13.03 5.62
N GLY A 28 -6.50 12.81 6.93
CA GLY A 28 -6.56 13.89 7.93
C GLY A 28 -7.92 14.58 8.06
N VAL A 29 -9.01 13.94 7.60
CA VAL A 29 -10.38 14.48 7.68
C VAL A 29 -11.20 13.76 8.75
N CYS A 30 -12.24 14.41 9.26
CA CYS A 30 -13.16 13.73 10.17
C CYS A 30 -14.07 12.76 9.41
N VAL A 31 -14.50 11.68 10.09
CA VAL A 31 -15.34 10.62 9.51
C VAL A 31 -16.64 11.16 8.92
N ALA A 32 -17.27 12.14 9.57
CA ALA A 32 -18.49 12.76 9.07
C ALA A 32 -18.25 13.48 7.73
N THR A 33 -17.14 14.20 7.58
CA THR A 33 -16.75 14.85 6.32
C THR A 33 -16.43 13.81 5.24
N ALA A 34 -15.77 12.70 5.59
CA ALA A 34 -15.54 11.60 4.67
C ALA A 34 -16.86 11.04 4.10
N TYR A 35 -17.84 10.73 4.96
CA TYR A 35 -19.16 10.29 4.49
C TYR A 35 -19.87 11.33 3.62
N LYS A 36 -19.83 12.61 3.97
CA LYS A 36 -20.39 13.69 3.12
C LYS A 36 -19.76 13.71 1.74
N MET A 37 -18.43 13.57 1.65
CA MET A 37 -17.71 13.48 0.38
C MET A 37 -18.08 12.22 -0.42
N ILE A 38 -18.23 11.07 0.24
CA ILE A 38 -18.68 9.82 -0.40
C ILE A 38 -20.08 10.00 -1.00
N HIS A 39 -21.03 10.56 -0.23
CA HIS A 39 -22.38 10.81 -0.72
C HIS A 39 -22.44 11.83 -1.85
N ALA A 40 -21.53 12.81 -1.85
CA ALA A 40 -21.39 13.78 -2.92
C ALA A 40 -20.60 13.25 -4.14
N GLY A 41 -20.07 12.01 -4.10
CA GLY A 41 -19.21 11.47 -5.16
C GLY A 41 -17.85 12.18 -5.29
N ARG A 42 -17.40 12.86 -4.24
CA ARG A 42 -16.17 13.69 -4.20
C ARG A 42 -15.07 13.11 -3.31
N PHE A 43 -15.22 11.87 -2.86
CA PHE A 43 -14.18 11.22 -2.07
C PHE A 43 -12.95 10.94 -2.96
N PRO A 44 -11.72 11.17 -2.47
CA PRO A 44 -10.50 11.14 -3.29
C PRO A 44 -10.07 9.73 -3.74
N CYS A 45 -10.75 8.68 -3.30
CA CYS A 45 -10.51 7.32 -3.78
C CYS A 45 -11.82 6.54 -3.97
N LEU A 46 -11.75 5.44 -4.73
CA LEU A 46 -12.90 4.58 -4.98
C LEU A 46 -13.37 3.93 -3.68
N VAL A 47 -14.68 4.03 -3.41
CA VAL A 47 -15.32 3.37 -2.28
C VAL A 47 -16.25 2.27 -2.80
N LEU A 48 -15.94 1.03 -2.42
CA LEU A 48 -16.78 -0.13 -2.72
C LEU A 48 -17.89 -0.22 -1.68
N ARG A 49 -19.13 -0.33 -2.14
CA ARG A 49 -20.30 -0.46 -1.26
C ARG A 49 -20.81 -1.90 -1.30
N PHE A 50 -20.65 -2.60 -0.18
CA PHE A 50 -21.20 -3.93 0.05
C PHE A 50 -22.42 -3.82 0.98
N GLY A 51 -23.60 -3.60 0.38
CA GLY A 51 -24.83 -3.37 1.12
C GLY A 51 -24.77 -2.12 2.02
N ARG A 52 -24.63 -2.35 3.34
CA ARG A 52 -24.51 -1.30 4.36
C ARG A 52 -23.06 -0.97 4.73
N CYS A 53 -22.09 -1.74 4.25
CA CYS A 53 -20.68 -1.54 4.56
C CYS A 53 -19.95 -0.86 3.41
N TYR A 54 -19.12 0.13 3.75
CA TYR A 54 -18.18 0.74 2.82
C TYR A 54 -16.79 0.14 3.03
N ARG A 55 -16.15 -0.27 1.93
CA ARG A 55 -14.79 -0.81 1.92
C ARG A 55 -13.97 -0.07 0.89
N ILE A 56 -12.72 0.20 1.23
CA ILE A 56 -11.77 0.90 0.38
C ILE A 56 -10.58 -0.04 0.20
N PRO A 57 -10.26 -0.46 -1.02
CA PRO A 57 -9.04 -1.23 -1.27
C PRO A 57 -7.81 -0.42 -0.85
N THR A 58 -6.94 -1.02 -0.06
CA THR A 58 -5.75 -0.32 0.46
C THR A 58 -4.86 0.19 -0.67
N ALA A 59 -4.74 -0.57 -1.77
CA ALA A 59 -4.02 -0.12 -2.96
C ALA A 59 -4.57 1.21 -3.54
N LEU A 60 -5.90 1.38 -3.56
CA LEU A 60 -6.51 2.61 -4.08
C LEU A 60 -6.42 3.76 -3.08
N LEU A 61 -6.42 3.46 -1.78
CA LEU A 61 -6.13 4.45 -0.75
C LEU A 61 -4.70 4.98 -0.87
N LEU A 62 -3.71 4.08 -0.97
CA LEU A 62 -2.30 4.43 -1.13
C LEU A 62 -2.08 5.25 -2.40
N ARG A 63 -2.64 4.81 -3.53
CA ARG A 63 -2.56 5.56 -4.79
C ARG A 63 -3.14 6.97 -4.69
N ALA A 64 -4.28 7.14 -4.01
CA ALA A 64 -4.88 8.45 -3.79
C ALA A 64 -4.05 9.36 -2.85
N LEU A 65 -3.17 8.77 -2.05
CA LEU A 65 -2.17 9.49 -1.24
C LEU A 65 -0.87 9.77 -2.01
N GLY A 66 -0.78 9.38 -3.29
CA GLY A 66 0.43 9.53 -4.11
C GLY A 66 1.48 8.45 -3.85
N ILE A 67 1.11 7.35 -3.21
CA ILE A 67 2.00 6.22 -2.91
C ILE A 67 1.79 5.17 -4.00
N GLU A 68 2.68 5.15 -5.00
CA GLU A 68 2.63 4.21 -6.14
C GLU A 68 3.55 3.00 -5.97
N GLU A 69 4.62 3.14 -5.18
CA GLU A 69 5.62 2.09 -4.97
C GLU A 69 5.30 1.25 -3.71
N ARG A 70 5.48 -0.07 -3.82
CA ARG A 70 5.51 -0.96 -2.65
C ARG A 70 6.83 -0.75 -1.92
N PRO A 71 6.84 -0.57 -0.60
CA PRO A 71 8.06 -0.46 0.16
C PRO A 71 8.80 -1.79 0.03
N ILE A 72 10.06 -1.72 -0.38
CA ILE A 72 11.01 -2.82 -0.25
C ILE A 72 11.63 -2.64 1.13
N TYR A 73 11.44 -3.60 2.03
CA TYR A 73 12.10 -3.51 3.32
C TYR A 73 13.60 -3.74 3.12
N ALA A 74 14.44 -3.02 3.86
CA ALA A 74 15.90 -3.19 3.77
C ALA A 74 16.33 -4.64 4.05
N ALA A 75 15.55 -5.38 4.88
CA ALA A 75 15.71 -6.80 5.10
C ALA A 75 15.50 -7.62 3.81
N ASP A 76 14.43 -7.35 3.06
CA ASP A 76 14.16 -8.03 1.78
C ASP A 76 15.29 -7.82 0.77
N MET A 77 15.93 -6.63 0.78
CA MET A 77 17.09 -6.36 -0.07
C MET A 77 18.33 -7.13 0.35
N ALA A 78 18.59 -7.25 1.65
CA ALA A 78 19.70 -8.05 2.15
C ALA A 78 19.51 -9.54 1.81
N GLU A 79 18.30 -10.07 2.04
CA GLU A 79 17.96 -11.44 1.67
C GLU A 79 18.05 -11.67 0.14
N GLY A 80 17.61 -10.70 -0.67
CA GLY A 80 17.74 -10.75 -2.12
C GLY A 80 19.20 -10.71 -2.60
N ALA A 81 20.05 -9.92 -1.95
CA ALA A 81 21.48 -9.86 -2.25
C ALA A 81 22.18 -11.18 -1.88
N ASP A 82 21.86 -11.74 -0.72
CA ASP A 82 22.37 -13.05 -0.29
C ASP A 82 21.91 -14.17 -1.22
N PHE A 83 20.65 -14.14 -1.64
CA PHE A 83 20.15 -15.05 -2.66
C PHE A 83 20.94 -14.91 -3.96
N ALA A 84 21.12 -13.69 -4.48
CA ALA A 84 21.89 -13.47 -5.70
C ALA A 84 23.34 -13.94 -5.57
N ALA A 85 23.99 -13.71 -4.42
CA ALA A 85 25.36 -14.18 -4.17
C ALA A 85 25.47 -15.71 -4.13
N ARG A 86 24.41 -16.41 -3.70
CA ARG A 86 24.37 -17.88 -3.64
C ARG A 86 24.15 -18.54 -5.01
N TRP A 87 23.60 -17.83 -5.99
CA TRP A 87 23.25 -18.37 -7.32
C TRP A 87 23.96 -17.66 -8.48
N GLY A 88 24.69 -16.56 -8.23
CA GLY A 88 25.34 -15.71 -9.24
C GLY A 88 26.71 -16.19 -9.72
N SER A 89 27.12 -17.41 -9.39
CA SER A 89 28.41 -17.99 -9.75
C SER A 89 28.28 -19.34 -10.47
N ASP A 90 27.26 -19.49 -11.31
CA ASP A 90 27.22 -20.55 -12.33
C ASP A 90 26.94 -19.95 -13.72
N THR A 91 27.98 -19.39 -14.34
CA THR A 91 28.11 -19.48 -15.79
C THR A 91 29.36 -20.32 -16.04
N PRO A 92 29.23 -21.61 -16.38
CA PRO A 92 30.35 -22.35 -16.94
C PRO A 92 30.58 -21.77 -18.34
N CYS A 93 31.44 -20.76 -18.44
CA CYS A 93 32.13 -20.45 -19.68
C CYS A 93 33.19 -21.53 -19.85
N GLN A 94 32.78 -22.70 -20.36
CA GLN A 94 33.73 -23.72 -20.77
C GLN A 94 34.25 -23.34 -22.16
N GLU A 95 35.32 -22.54 -22.17
CA GLU A 95 36.18 -22.38 -23.34
C GLU A 95 37.02 -23.65 -23.49
N ASP A 96 36.41 -24.66 -24.12
CA ASP A 96 37.13 -25.79 -24.72
C ASP A 96 36.69 -25.90 -26.19
N VAL A 97 37.33 -25.15 -27.09
CA VAL A 97 37.43 -25.57 -28.49
C VAL A 97 38.86 -25.32 -28.96
N SER A 98 39.48 -26.44 -29.32
CA SER A 98 40.88 -26.69 -29.68
C SER A 98 41.46 -25.85 -30.80
#